data_AF-A0A2D6MLL9-F1
#
_entry.id   AF-A0A2D6MLL9-F1
#
_cell.length_a   1.000
_cell.length_b   1.000
_cell.length_c   1.000
_cell.angle_alpha   90.00
_cell.angle_beta   90.00
_cell.angle_gamma   90.00
#
_symmetry.space_group_name_H-M   'P 1'
#
loop_
_entity.id
_entity.type
_entity.pdbx_description
1 polymer ?
#
loop_
_entity_poly.entity_id
_entity_poly.type
_entity_poly.pdbx_seq_one_letter_code
_entity_poly.pdbx_strand_id
1 'polypeptide(L)'
;MAQIHLPEAERKLDPRDALAVRFAEKMAEDFKTVPGPFLAELKEHFSDAEIVELGLMIGQYLAMGRMLVISGGHKSVCEIYVPDAERSA
;
A
#
# COMPACT_ATOMS: atom_id res chain seq x y z
N MET A 1 5.64 -11.91 -11.53
CA MET A 1 5.43 -12.29 -10.11
C MET A 1 5.73 -11.06 -9.27
N ALA A 2 4.83 -10.69 -8.35
CA ALA A 2 4.87 -9.41 -7.64
C ALA A 2 6.13 -9.28 -6.76
N GLN A 3 7.11 -8.48 -7.20
CA GLN A 3 8.36 -8.18 -6.47
C GLN A 3 8.15 -7.21 -5.30
N ILE A 4 6.90 -6.88 -4.99
CA ILE A 4 6.50 -5.86 -4.00
C ILE A 4 6.97 -6.23 -2.59
N HIS A 5 7.15 -7.53 -2.31
CA HIS A 5 7.69 -8.04 -1.04
C HIS A 5 9.19 -7.77 -0.85
N LEU A 6 9.92 -7.41 -1.91
CA LEU A 6 11.34 -7.04 -1.82
C LEU A 6 11.48 -5.58 -1.39
N PRO A 7 12.62 -5.19 -0.77
CA PRO A 7 12.95 -3.79 -0.53
C PRO A 7 12.91 -2.98 -1.83
N GLU A 8 12.51 -1.70 -1.75
CA GLU A 8 12.33 -0.82 -2.91
C GLU A 8 13.53 -0.85 -3.89
N ALA A 9 14.76 -0.80 -3.35
CA ALA A 9 16.00 -0.79 -4.14
C ALA A 9 16.26 -2.07 -4.96
N GLU A 10 15.60 -3.18 -4.61
CA GLU A 10 15.78 -4.49 -5.27
C GLU A 10 14.67 -4.78 -6.28
N ARG A 11 13.63 -3.94 -6.33
CA ARG A 11 12.49 -4.09 -7.24
C ARG A 11 12.90 -3.73 -8.66
N LYS A 12 12.59 -4.62 -9.60
CA LYS A 12 12.66 -4.42 -11.05
C LYS A 12 11.25 -4.15 -11.57
N LEU A 13 10.72 -3.00 -11.20
CA LEU A 13 9.43 -2.48 -11.67
C LEU A 13 9.67 -1.39 -12.70
N ASP A 14 8.69 -1.17 -13.58
CA ASP A 14 8.67 0.05 -14.38
C ASP A 14 8.62 1.28 -13.46
N PRO A 15 9.26 2.42 -13.80
CA PRO A 15 9.25 3.61 -12.96
C PRO A 15 7.85 4.04 -12.50
N ARG A 16 6.84 3.93 -13.38
CA ARG A 16 5.46 4.26 -13.05
C ARG A 16 4.88 3.31 -12.01
N ASP A 17 5.12 2.02 -12.17
CA ASP A 17 4.66 0.98 -11.24
C ASP A 17 5.38 1.08 -9.88
N ALA A 18 6.69 1.34 -9.90
CA ALA A 18 7.49 1.55 -8.70
C ALA A 18 6.95 2.72 -7.87
N LEU A 19 6.60 3.82 -8.54
CA LEU A 19 6.05 5.00 -7.88
C LEU A 19 4.64 4.74 -7.30
N ALA A 20 3.80 3.97 -7.99
CA ALA A 20 2.50 3.55 -7.46
C ALA A 20 2.64 2.67 -6.21
N VAL A 21 3.62 1.76 -6.18
CA VAL A 21 3.92 0.94 -4.99
C VAL A 21 4.37 1.83 -3.82
N ARG A 22 5.29 2.78 -4.05
CA ARG A 22 5.73 3.72 -3.01
C ARG A 22 4.58 4.58 -2.47
N PHE A 23 3.64 4.96 -3.33
CA PHE A 23 2.45 5.69 -2.89
C PHE A 23 1.59 4.82 -1.96
N ALA A 24 1.39 3.54 -2.30
CA ALA A 24 0.68 2.61 -1.43
C ALA A 24 1.38 2.41 -0.08
N GLU A 25 2.70 2.30 -0.06
CA GLU A 25 3.51 2.17 1.16
C GLU A 25 3.39 3.41 2.04
N LYS A 26 3.54 4.62 1.47
CA LYS A 26 3.32 5.88 2.19
C LYS A 26 1.91 6.00 2.75
N MET A 27 0.90 5.61 1.99
CA MET A 27 -0.50 5.62 2.46
C MET A 27 -0.75 4.62 3.59
N ALA A 28 -0.02 3.51 3.62
CA ALA A 28 -0.11 2.49 4.67
C ALA A 28 0.60 2.93 5.97
N GLU A 29 1.76 3.57 5.86
CA GLU A 29 2.62 3.94 6.99
C GLU A 29 2.36 5.35 7.52
N ASP A 30 2.51 6.37 6.68
CA ASP A 30 2.28 7.78 7.03
C ASP A 30 1.84 8.61 5.82
N PHE A 31 0.52 8.69 5.62
CA PHE A 31 -0.11 9.41 4.52
C PHE A 31 0.19 10.93 4.54
N LYS A 32 0.61 11.48 5.69
CA LYS A 32 0.97 12.90 5.80
C LYS A 32 2.25 13.25 5.03
N THR A 33 3.02 12.24 4.63
CA THR A 33 4.23 12.40 3.81
C THR A 33 3.96 12.43 2.30
N VAL A 34 2.71 12.19 1.88
CA VAL A 34 2.30 12.22 0.46
C VAL A 34 2.25 13.64 -0.12
N PRO A 35 1.71 14.66 0.58
CA PRO A 35 1.72 16.03 0.07
C PRO A 35 3.13 16.56 -0.14
N GLY A 36 3.27 17.58 -1.00
CA GLY A 36 4.54 18.26 -1.24
C GLY A 36 5.40 17.57 -2.28
N PRO A 37 6.70 17.29 -2.01
CA PRO A 37 7.63 16.77 -3.03
C PRO A 37 7.18 15.46 -3.67
N PHE A 38 6.54 14.57 -2.91
CA PHE A 38 6.09 13.28 -3.43
C PHE A 38 4.87 13.40 -4.36
N LEU A 39 3.95 14.32 -4.07
CA LEU A 39 2.84 14.61 -4.98
C LEU A 39 3.34 15.24 -6.30
N ALA A 40 4.41 16.03 -6.25
CA ALA A 40 5.05 16.56 -7.46
C ALA A 40 5.66 15.43 -8.30
N GLU A 41 6.37 14.49 -7.67
CA GLU A 41 6.91 13.28 -8.31
C GLU A 41 5.80 12.44 -8.95
N LEU A 42 4.67 12.23 -8.25
CA LEU A 42 3.51 11.53 -8.81
C LEU A 42 2.98 12.20 -10.08
N LYS A 43 2.94 13.53 -10.11
CA LYS A 43 2.46 14.30 -11.27
C LYS A 43 3.39 14.22 -12.49
N GLU A 44 4.63 13.72 -12.34
CA GLU A 44 5.52 13.46 -13.48
C GLU A 44 5.08 12.22 -14.28
N HIS A 45 4.38 11.27 -13.64
CA HIS A 45 4.00 9.99 -14.24
C HIS A 45 2.49 9.75 -14.32
N PHE A 46 1.69 10.50 -13.55
CA PHE A 46 0.24 10.33 -13.43
C PHE A 46 -0.46 11.68 -13.58
N SER A 47 -1.60 11.68 -14.25
CA SER A 47 -2.54 12.80 -14.24
C SER A 47 -3.22 12.93 -12.87
N ASP A 48 -3.78 14.11 -12.57
CA ASP A 48 -4.52 14.33 -11.33
C ASP A 48 -5.68 13.33 -11.14
N ALA A 49 -6.35 12.95 -12.22
CA ALA A 49 -7.42 11.95 -12.20
C ALA A 49 -6.88 10.56 -11.84
N GLU A 50 -5.76 10.15 -12.43
CA GLU A 50 -5.12 8.87 -12.13
C GLU A 50 -4.58 8.84 -10.69
N ILE A 51 -4.06 9.95 -10.17
CA ILE A 51 -3.61 10.04 -8.76
C ILE A 51 -4.79 9.85 -7.80
N VAL A 52 -5.94 10.46 -8.10
CA VAL A 52 -7.16 10.28 -7.31
C VAL A 52 -7.64 8.84 -7.35
N GLU A 53 -7.71 8.24 -8.54
CA GLU A 53 -8.13 6.85 -8.71
C GLU A 53 -7.17 5.88 -7.98
N LEU A 54 -5.86 6.07 -8.15
CA LEU A 54 -4.85 5.27 -7.47
C LEU A 54 -4.97 5.39 -5.96
N GLY A 55 -5.16 6.60 -5.43
CA GLY A 55 -5.40 6.83 -4.01
C GLY A 55 -6.67 6.17 -3.48
N LEU A 56 -7.75 6.19 -4.27
CA LEU A 56 -9.01 5.52 -3.93
C LEU A 56 -8.82 3.99 -3.85
N MET A 57 -8.15 3.40 -4.83
CA MET A 57 -7.88 1.97 -4.87
C MET A 57 -7.02 1.53 -3.68
N ILE A 58 -5.93 2.26 -3.40
CA ILE A 58 -5.08 2.03 -2.23
C ILE A 58 -5.91 2.12 -0.95
N GLY A 59 -6.70 3.19 -0.78
CA GLY A 59 -7.52 3.41 0.40
C GLY A 59 -8.53 2.29 0.65
N GLN A 60 -9.19 1.80 -0.40
CA GLN A 60 -10.14 0.69 -0.32
C GLN A 60 -9.46 -0.59 0.19
N TYR A 61 -8.31 -0.97 -0.36
CA TYR A 61 -7.61 -2.19 0.06
C TYR A 61 -7.01 -2.07 1.47
N LEU A 62 -6.53 -0.90 1.88
CA LEU A 62 -6.07 -0.67 3.25
C LEU A 62 -7.21 -0.79 4.27
N ALA A 63 -8.35 -0.17 3.99
CA ALA A 63 -9.54 -0.27 4.85
C ALA A 63 -10.04 -1.72 4.93
N MET A 64 -10.11 -2.42 3.80
CA MET A 64 -10.52 -3.82 3.75
C MET A 64 -9.59 -4.72 4.56
N GLY A 65 -8.26 -4.57 4.42
CA GLY A 65 -7.29 -5.33 5.21
C GLY A 65 -7.51 -5.15 6.72
N ARG A 66 -7.75 -3.91 7.17
CA ARG A 66 -8.06 -3.61 8.58
C ARG A 66 -9.37 -4.27 9.04
N MET A 67 -10.41 -4.23 8.20
CA MET A 67 -11.70 -4.88 8.52
C MET A 67 -11.58 -6.40 8.61
N LEU A 68 -10.74 -7.04 7.79
CA LEU A 68 -10.45 -8.48 7.89
C LEU A 68 -9.74 -8.84 9.20
N VAL A 69 -8.87 -7.96 9.70
CA VAL A 69 -8.25 -8.13 11.02
C VAL A 69 -9.29 -8.00 12.13
N ILE A 70 -10.04 -6.89 12.14
CA ILE A 70 -11.05 -6.58 13.17
C ILE A 70 -12.13 -7.66 13.27
N SER A 71 -12.61 -8.16 12.14
CA SER A 71 -13.65 -9.20 12.10
C SER A 71 -13.14 -10.61 12.39
N GLY A 72 -11.82 -10.82 12.49
CA GLY A 72 -11.22 -12.15 12.53
C GLY A 72 -11.21 -12.88 11.18
N GLY A 73 -11.73 -12.26 10.10
CA GLY A 73 -11.77 -12.85 8.77
C GLY A 73 -10.39 -13.18 8.16
N HIS A 74 -9.33 -12.53 8.61
CA HIS A 74 -7.96 -12.89 8.20
C HIS A 74 -7.64 -14.38 8.48
N LYS A 75 -8.21 -14.98 9.54
CA LYS A 75 -7.96 -16.39 9.92
C LYS A 75 -8.61 -17.41 9.00
N SER A 76 -9.67 -17.04 8.29
CA SER A 76 -10.45 -17.98 7.46
C SER A 76 -9.99 -18.03 6.00
N VAL A 77 -9.22 -17.04 5.53
CA VAL A 77 -8.90 -16.91 4.10
C VAL A 77 -7.40 -16.81 3.80
N CYS A 78 -6.57 -16.22 4.68
CA CYS A 78 -5.12 -16.17 4.46
C CYS A 78 -4.35 -15.76 5.74
N GLU A 79 -3.42 -16.60 6.19
CA GLU A 79 -2.59 -16.42 7.40
C GLU A 79 -1.46 -15.38 7.20
N ILE A 80 -1.75 -14.24 6.55
CA ILE A 80 -0.76 -13.21 6.21
C ILE A 80 -0.41 -12.34 7.42
N TYR A 81 -1.33 -12.24 8.39
CA TYR A 81 -1.16 -11.40 9.56
C TYR A 81 -1.59 -12.14 10.83
N VAL A 82 -0.67 -12.25 11.79
CA VAL A 82 -0.96 -12.71 13.17
C VAL A 82 -0.75 -11.51 14.09
N PRO A 83 -1.81 -11.01 14.77
CA PRO A 83 -1.67 -9.93 15.74
C PRO A 83 -0.70 -10.31 16.86
N ASP A 84 0.07 -9.35 17.38
CA ASP A 84 1.07 -9.63 18.42
C ASP A 84 0.47 -10.22 19.71
N ALA A 85 -0.77 -9.85 20.03
CA ALA A 85 -1.52 -10.41 21.15
C ALA A 85 -1.76 -11.92 21.02
N GLU A 86 -1.70 -12.48 19.81
CA GLU A 86 -1.94 -13.89 19.51
C GLU A 86 -0.63 -14.67 19.27
N ARG A 87 0.52 -13.98 19.16
CA ARG A 87 1.83 -14.61 18.88
C ARG A 87 2.44 -15.33 20.10
N SER A 88 1.94 -15.06 21.30
CA SER A 88 2.45 -15.60 22.58
C SER A 88 1.51 -16.59 23.27
N ALA A 89 0.41 -17.00 22.60
CA ALA A 89 -0.56 -17.99 23.08
C ALA A 89 -0.27 -19.36 22.44
#